data_AF-V5BLP9-F1
#
_entry.id   AF-V5BLP9-F1
#
_cell.length_a   1.000
_cell.length_b   1.000
_cell.length_c   1.000
_cell.angle_alpha   90.00
_cell.angle_beta   90.00
_cell.angle_gamma   90.00
#
_symmetry.space_group_name_H-M   'P 1'
#
loop_
_entity.id
_entity.type
_entity.pdbx_description
1 polymer ?
#
loop_
_entity_poly.entity_id
_entity_poly.type
_entity_poly.pdbx_seq_one_letter_code
_entity_poly.pdbx_strand_id
1 'polypeptide(L)'
;METATILQRLLTEEGAFFHPVMRLVSIPSMGGGYGVVAAESLKPGTLLARIPRHSMITASKARHYLASFEYKQRQALSCSNRPSNEGAPVTDLEAVEQELSQGLSPSNTIICYILLNAAQCGRFSTPHTENSMDMSADSSSKRDKISFQSDHAWMKTWVLSLPARYNNLLELRPEKADEECYSSYEDTGKIISSSDAYLRPYLQFERHRHKVLREQANAEAEFQLCKSTLSFFQTMPHSDCEERSMPITLDHFLWAYNTLMTRGFAYYSEVWSLMPWVDYFNYALNSNATMKYDERRGAYIFEVLFPIESGEQIFLQYGAYTDMELLLWYGFTLTPVLLPEVASARTIKERSQKLRMLLREGLEIMDDGDISFAHRDEVWLKAVNRALGYCFSPWTDADGSYPSNLSESWLELLLSSYMKLHNKSSGDGEIYQFPPAAEAADSLARLIIGTKTQHKLPPRLTARDCRLGALGPSPSMLRLLKHISRISSTPNEGTKLTLVNLLRAICWAELFCNYGAGMKLVFLKGETIASPDGTVKSMALQASLDAASLLHLLAVEATEEELRVYLSRMCD
;
A
#
# COMPACT_ATOMS: atom_id res chain seq x y z
N MET A 1 4.69 -1.40 -26.48
CA MET A 1 4.37 -0.07 -27.05
C MET A 1 3.14 -0.12 -27.94
N GLU A 2 3.02 -1.05 -28.90
CA GLU A 2 1.86 -1.16 -29.79
C GLU A 2 0.51 -1.32 -29.05
N THR A 3 0.47 -2.15 -28.00
CA THR A 3 -0.73 -2.36 -27.17
C THR A 3 -1.29 -1.08 -26.54
N ALA A 4 -0.41 -0.19 -26.05
CA ALA A 4 -0.82 1.05 -25.41
C ALA A 4 -1.38 2.06 -26.42
N THR A 5 -0.81 2.12 -27.62
CA THR A 5 -1.34 2.93 -28.73
C THR A 5 -2.70 2.42 -29.19
N ILE A 6 -2.87 1.10 -29.30
CA ILE A 6 -4.17 0.47 -29.62
C ILE A 6 -5.19 0.82 -28.53
N LEU A 7 -4.82 0.67 -27.26
CA LEU A 7 -5.68 1.02 -26.13
C LEU A 7 -6.12 2.48 -26.17
N GLN A 8 -5.18 3.40 -26.40
CA GLN A 8 -5.47 4.84 -26.52
C GLN A 8 -6.45 5.14 -27.65
N ARG A 9 -6.28 4.50 -28.81
CA ARG A 9 -7.16 4.65 -29.97
C ARG A 9 -8.57 4.19 -29.65
N LEU A 10 -8.72 2.98 -29.08
CA LEU A 10 -10.02 2.41 -28.73
C LEU A 10 -10.77 3.27 -27.68
N LEU A 11 -10.05 3.80 -26.69
CA LEU A 11 -10.63 4.74 -25.72
C LEU A 11 -11.04 6.07 -26.38
N THR A 12 -10.26 6.55 -27.36
CA THR A 12 -10.58 7.77 -28.12
C THR A 12 -11.82 7.59 -29.00
N GLU A 13 -12.01 6.41 -29.59
CA GLU A 13 -13.23 6.03 -30.31
C GLU A 13 -14.45 6.02 -29.38
N GLU A 14 -14.25 5.68 -28.10
CA GLU A 14 -15.25 5.89 -27.04
C GLU A 14 -15.25 7.34 -26.49
N GLY A 15 -14.64 8.32 -27.15
CA GLY A 15 -14.78 9.73 -26.76
C GLY A 15 -13.92 10.18 -25.57
N ALA A 16 -12.96 9.36 -25.13
CA ALA A 16 -11.84 9.83 -24.32
C ALA A 16 -10.95 10.79 -25.12
N PHE A 17 -10.24 11.65 -24.42
CA PHE A 17 -9.22 12.52 -25.02
C PHE A 17 -7.89 12.28 -24.34
N PHE A 18 -6.83 12.27 -25.15
CA PHE A 18 -5.44 12.25 -24.69
C PHE A 18 -4.64 13.26 -25.50
N HIS A 19 -3.85 14.08 -24.81
CA HIS A 19 -2.96 15.04 -25.44
C HIS A 19 -1.91 14.32 -26.30
N PRO A 20 -1.70 14.72 -27.57
CA PRO A 20 -0.90 13.97 -28.55
C PRO A 20 0.59 13.87 -28.22
N VAL A 21 1.10 14.77 -27.37
CA VAL A 21 2.51 14.78 -26.94
C VAL A 21 2.80 13.75 -25.84
N MET A 22 1.78 13.16 -25.21
CA MET A 22 2.00 12.15 -24.19
C MET A 22 2.46 10.85 -24.83
N ARG A 23 3.56 10.28 -24.34
CA ARG A 23 4.12 9.02 -24.81
C ARG A 23 4.30 8.05 -23.65
N LEU A 24 3.89 6.81 -23.86
CA LEU A 24 4.20 5.73 -22.92
C LEU A 24 5.60 5.20 -23.21
N VAL A 25 6.47 5.21 -22.20
CA VAL A 25 7.85 4.73 -22.29
C VAL A 25 8.14 3.75 -21.17
N SER A 26 9.09 2.83 -21.38
CA SER A 26 9.64 2.04 -20.28
C SER A 26 10.59 2.92 -19.45
N ILE A 27 10.50 2.82 -18.13
CA ILE A 27 11.33 3.56 -17.18
C ILE A 27 12.15 2.55 -16.35
N PRO A 28 13.33 2.12 -16.85
CA PRO A 28 14.17 1.16 -16.15
C PRO A 28 14.58 1.61 -14.74
N SER A 29 14.78 2.92 -14.55
CA SER A 29 15.14 3.52 -13.26
C SER A 29 14.09 3.33 -12.17
N MET A 30 12.85 2.98 -12.52
CA MET A 30 11.77 2.65 -11.58
C MET A 30 11.55 1.13 -11.45
N GLY A 31 12.57 0.31 -11.73
CA GLY A 31 12.47 -1.15 -11.61
C GLY A 31 11.81 -1.83 -12.80
N GLY A 32 11.84 -1.20 -13.99
CA GLY A 32 11.39 -1.82 -15.25
C GLY A 32 9.92 -1.61 -15.61
N GLY A 33 9.22 -0.69 -14.95
CA GLY A 33 7.83 -0.32 -15.24
C GLY A 33 7.66 0.60 -16.46
N TYR A 34 6.42 1.00 -16.72
CA TYR A 34 6.09 2.02 -17.72
C TYR A 34 5.78 3.36 -17.05
N GLY A 35 5.95 4.46 -17.78
CA GLY A 35 5.55 5.80 -17.36
C GLY A 35 5.16 6.65 -18.56
N VAL A 36 4.39 7.70 -18.30
CA VAL A 36 3.99 8.66 -19.34
C VAL A 36 4.97 9.83 -19.33
N VAL A 37 5.55 10.16 -20.49
CA VAL A 37 6.44 11.32 -20.68
C VAL A 37 5.85 12.32 -21.65
N ALA A 38 6.22 13.59 -21.50
CA ALA A 38 5.89 14.63 -22.45
C ALA A 38 6.92 14.66 -23.59
N ALA A 39 6.52 14.42 -24.84
CA ALA A 39 7.42 14.53 -26.00
C ALA A 39 7.82 15.99 -26.29
N GLU A 40 7.03 16.95 -25.82
CA GLU A 40 7.23 18.39 -25.99
C GLU A 40 6.88 19.09 -24.69
N SER A 41 7.42 20.30 -24.47
CA SER A 41 7.14 21.04 -23.24
C SER A 41 5.67 21.41 -23.10
N LEU A 42 5.11 21.21 -21.91
CA LEU A 42 3.72 21.50 -21.58
C LEU A 42 3.59 22.65 -20.59
N LYS A 43 2.60 23.51 -20.80
CA LYS A 43 2.33 24.67 -19.92
C LYS A 43 1.30 24.31 -18.82
N PRO A 44 1.36 24.96 -17.66
CA PRO A 44 0.30 24.87 -16.66
C PRO A 44 -1.10 25.12 -17.25
N GLY A 45 -2.08 24.33 -16.80
CA GLY A 45 -3.45 24.35 -17.29
C GLY A 45 -3.68 23.57 -18.59
N THR A 46 -2.65 22.96 -19.18
CA THR A 46 -2.83 22.13 -20.38
C THR A 46 -3.62 20.87 -20.03
N LEU A 47 -4.69 20.59 -20.80
CA LEU A 47 -5.46 19.36 -20.66
C LEU A 47 -4.63 18.17 -21.16
N LEU A 48 -4.32 17.24 -20.26
CA LEU A 48 -3.59 16.01 -20.55
C LEU A 48 -4.52 14.92 -21.04
N ALA A 49 -5.58 14.65 -20.27
CA ALA A 49 -6.55 13.63 -20.61
C ALA A 49 -7.95 14.00 -20.10
N ARG A 50 -8.97 13.52 -20.80
CA ARG A 50 -10.36 13.56 -20.34
C ARG A 50 -10.97 12.17 -20.52
N ILE A 51 -11.33 11.53 -19.42
CA ILE A 51 -11.92 10.19 -19.42
C ILE A 51 -13.41 10.33 -19.10
N PRO A 52 -14.32 10.17 -20.08
CA PRO A 52 -15.75 10.31 -19.84
C PRO A 52 -16.27 9.15 -19.00
N ARG A 53 -17.36 9.39 -18.25
CA ARG A 53 -17.93 8.40 -17.33
C ARG A 53 -18.13 7.06 -17.99
N HIS A 54 -18.60 7.00 -19.23
CA HIS A 54 -18.89 5.73 -19.92
C HIS A 54 -17.64 4.90 -20.24
N SER A 55 -16.44 5.48 -20.36
CA SER A 55 -15.17 4.74 -20.53
C SER A 55 -14.47 4.37 -19.21
N MET A 56 -15.03 4.77 -18.06
CA MET A 56 -14.53 4.38 -16.74
C MET A 56 -15.14 3.04 -16.30
N ILE A 57 -14.40 2.24 -15.54
CA ILE A 57 -14.97 1.11 -14.80
C ILE A 57 -15.38 1.61 -13.41
N THR A 58 -16.67 1.58 -13.11
CA THR A 58 -17.21 1.98 -11.80
C THR A 58 -17.96 0.81 -11.17
N ALA A 59 -18.22 0.88 -9.85
CA ALA A 59 -18.91 -0.18 -9.14
C ALA A 59 -20.31 -0.45 -9.70
N SER A 60 -21.06 0.60 -10.09
CA SER A 60 -22.41 0.45 -10.65
C SER A 60 -22.39 -0.33 -11.97
N LYS A 61 -21.48 0.00 -12.88
CA LYS A 61 -21.38 -0.69 -14.18
C LYS A 61 -20.88 -2.12 -14.03
N ALA A 62 -19.87 -2.30 -13.18
CA ALA A 62 -19.36 -3.61 -12.83
C ALA A 62 -20.47 -4.50 -12.27
N ARG A 63 -21.31 -3.95 -11.37
CA ARG A 63 -22.46 -4.65 -10.80
C ARG A 63 -23.47 -5.05 -11.86
N HIS A 64 -23.86 -4.13 -12.74
CA HIS A 64 -24.82 -4.39 -13.79
C HIS A 64 -24.33 -5.52 -14.74
N TYR A 65 -23.05 -5.50 -15.10
CA TYR A 65 -22.45 -6.56 -15.91
C TYR A 65 -22.44 -7.91 -15.18
N LEU A 66 -22.01 -7.93 -13.91
CA LEU A 66 -22.00 -9.14 -13.09
C LEU A 66 -23.41 -9.71 -12.90
N ALA A 67 -24.40 -8.85 -12.63
CA ALA A 67 -25.80 -9.25 -12.50
C ALA A 67 -26.34 -9.84 -13.80
N SER A 68 -26.02 -9.21 -14.95
CA SER A 68 -26.41 -9.71 -16.27
C SER A 68 -25.80 -11.08 -16.58
N PHE A 69 -24.56 -11.28 -16.16
CA PHE A 69 -23.87 -12.56 -16.29
C PHE A 69 -24.51 -13.63 -15.40
N GLU A 70 -24.67 -13.36 -14.10
CA GLU A 70 -25.29 -14.27 -13.12
C GLU A 70 -26.73 -14.63 -13.49
N TYR A 71 -27.53 -13.66 -13.91
CA TYR A 71 -28.92 -13.87 -14.35
C TYR A 71 -28.99 -14.88 -15.50
N LYS A 72 -28.15 -14.72 -16.53
CA LYS A 72 -28.12 -15.65 -17.67
C LYS A 72 -27.55 -17.01 -17.29
N GLN A 73 -26.56 -17.07 -16.40
CA GLN A 73 -26.01 -18.34 -15.91
C GLN A 73 -27.06 -19.13 -15.10
N ARG A 74 -27.79 -18.46 -14.20
CA ARG A 74 -28.91 -19.02 -13.44
C ARG A 74 -30.03 -19.53 -14.36
N GLN A 75 -30.33 -18.82 -15.45
CA GLN A 75 -31.27 -19.30 -16.48
C GLN A 75 -30.78 -20.56 -17.19
N ALA A 76 -29.52 -20.58 -17.64
CA ALA A 76 -28.95 -21.72 -18.36
C ALA A 76 -29.02 -23.01 -17.51
N LEU A 77 -28.69 -22.91 -16.21
CA LEU A 77 -28.77 -24.01 -15.25
C LEU A 77 -30.22 -24.45 -14.95
N SER A 78 -31.16 -23.50 -14.96
CA SER A 78 -32.59 -23.79 -14.76
C SER A 78 -33.21 -24.51 -15.97
N CYS A 79 -32.76 -24.17 -17.18
CA CYS A 79 -33.20 -24.82 -18.42
C CYS A 79 -32.65 -26.25 -18.58
N SER A 80 -31.45 -26.55 -18.06
CA SER A 80 -30.87 -27.89 -18.12
C SER A 80 -31.51 -28.90 -17.15
N ASN A 81 -32.19 -28.43 -16.09
CA ASN A 81 -32.65 -29.25 -14.98
C ASN A 81 -34.19 -29.43 -14.88
N ARG A 82 -34.99 -28.99 -15.87
CA ARG A 82 -36.47 -29.13 -15.80
C ARG A 82 -37.01 -30.30 -16.63
N PRO A 83 -37.71 -31.27 -16.00
CA PRO A 83 -38.84 -31.94 -16.63
C PRO A 83 -40.00 -30.93 -16.72
N SER A 84 -40.78 -31.03 -17.79
CA SER A 84 -41.95 -30.19 -18.08
C SER A 84 -43.03 -30.32 -16.99
N ASN A 85 -42.98 -29.49 -15.94
CA ASN A 85 -44.12 -28.85 -15.28
C ASN A 85 -43.65 -28.10 -14.01
N GLU A 86 -44.28 -26.94 -13.79
CA GLU A 86 -44.14 -25.99 -12.67
C GLU A 86 -43.14 -24.83 -12.88
N GLY A 87 -43.73 -23.63 -13.02
CA GLY A 87 -43.04 -22.36 -13.18
C GLY A 87 -42.55 -21.82 -11.85
N ALA A 88 -41.29 -22.09 -11.51
CA ALA A 88 -40.57 -21.27 -10.54
C ALA A 88 -40.46 -19.83 -11.05
N PRO A 89 -40.61 -18.81 -10.18
CA PRO A 89 -40.49 -17.41 -10.57
C PRO A 89 -39.06 -17.15 -11.08
N VAL A 90 -38.96 -16.67 -12.31
CA VAL A 90 -37.69 -16.23 -12.89
C VAL A 90 -37.26 -14.99 -12.11
N THR A 91 -36.13 -15.06 -11.40
CA THR A 91 -35.53 -13.91 -10.72
C THR A 91 -35.21 -12.84 -11.75
N ASP A 92 -35.84 -11.68 -11.67
CA ASP A 92 -35.57 -10.57 -12.62
C ASP A 92 -34.11 -10.06 -12.47
N LEU A 93 -33.54 -9.52 -13.54
CA LEU A 93 -32.18 -8.96 -13.56
C LEU A 93 -32.01 -7.90 -12.47
N GLU A 94 -33.01 -7.05 -12.26
CA GLU A 94 -33.00 -6.03 -11.21
C GLU A 94 -32.88 -6.65 -9.80
N ALA A 95 -33.52 -7.79 -9.57
CA ALA A 95 -33.43 -8.50 -8.30
C ALA A 95 -32.02 -9.09 -8.06
N VAL A 96 -31.38 -9.61 -9.12
CA VAL A 96 -29.99 -10.07 -9.06
C VAL A 96 -29.04 -8.90 -8.80
N GLU A 97 -29.26 -7.76 -9.47
CA GLU A 97 -28.44 -6.55 -9.23
C GLU A 97 -28.59 -6.04 -7.79
N GLN A 98 -29.81 -6.08 -7.25
CA GLN A 98 -30.08 -5.73 -5.85
C GLN A 98 -29.40 -6.71 -4.87
N GLU A 99 -29.46 -8.02 -5.13
CA GLU A 99 -28.77 -9.06 -4.35
C GLU A 99 -27.26 -8.78 -4.30
N LEU A 100 -26.64 -8.55 -5.46
CA LEU A 100 -25.20 -8.22 -5.53
C LEU A 100 -24.86 -6.90 -4.82
N SER A 101 -25.76 -5.91 -4.87
CA SER A 101 -25.56 -4.64 -4.16
C SER A 101 -25.53 -4.78 -2.64
N GLN A 102 -26.23 -5.80 -2.11
CA GLN A 102 -26.30 -6.09 -0.68
C GLN A 102 -25.17 -7.05 -0.25
N GLY A 103 -24.76 -7.96 -1.14
CA GLY A 103 -23.74 -8.96 -0.85
C GLY A 103 -22.30 -8.51 -1.08
N LEU A 104 -22.04 -7.56 -1.99
CA LEU A 104 -20.69 -7.15 -2.38
C LEU A 104 -20.44 -5.66 -2.13
N SER A 105 -19.27 -5.35 -1.57
CA SER A 105 -18.76 -3.98 -1.49
C SER A 105 -18.49 -3.41 -2.89
N PRO A 106 -18.43 -2.06 -3.06
CA PRO A 106 -18.02 -1.44 -4.32
C PRO A 106 -16.67 -1.97 -4.84
N SER A 107 -15.70 -2.16 -3.94
CA SER A 107 -14.39 -2.73 -4.27
C SER A 107 -14.51 -4.17 -4.78
N ASN A 108 -15.19 -5.05 -4.04
CA ASN A 108 -15.37 -6.46 -4.43
C ASN A 108 -16.11 -6.58 -5.77
N THR A 109 -17.07 -5.69 -6.01
CA THR A 109 -17.80 -5.64 -7.29
C THR A 109 -16.84 -5.36 -8.45
N ILE A 110 -15.97 -4.36 -8.32
CA ILE A 110 -14.97 -4.04 -9.36
C ILE A 110 -13.94 -5.18 -9.51
N ILE A 111 -13.47 -5.74 -8.41
CA ILE A 111 -12.49 -6.86 -8.41
C ILE A 111 -13.06 -8.07 -9.16
N CYS A 112 -14.28 -8.49 -8.83
CA CYS A 112 -14.94 -9.62 -9.50
C CYS A 112 -15.21 -9.33 -10.97
N TYR A 113 -15.54 -8.09 -11.33
CA TYR A 113 -15.69 -7.69 -12.72
C TYR A 113 -14.39 -7.81 -13.52
N ILE A 114 -13.26 -7.33 -12.97
CA ILE A 114 -11.94 -7.47 -13.61
C ILE A 114 -11.58 -8.95 -13.75
N LEU A 115 -11.81 -9.74 -12.69
CA LEU A 115 -11.50 -11.16 -12.66
C LEU A 115 -12.26 -11.96 -13.72
N LEU A 116 -13.56 -11.71 -13.85
CA LEU A 116 -14.39 -12.33 -14.88
C LEU A 116 -13.91 -11.96 -16.29
N ASN A 117 -13.66 -10.67 -16.54
CA ASN A 117 -13.15 -10.20 -17.83
C ASN A 117 -11.76 -10.75 -18.16
N ALA A 118 -10.87 -10.84 -17.18
CA ALA A 118 -9.54 -11.43 -17.32
C ALA A 118 -9.61 -12.86 -17.80
N ALA A 119 -10.48 -13.65 -17.19
CA ALA A 119 -10.64 -15.03 -17.62
C ALA A 119 -11.32 -15.16 -18.98
N GLN A 120 -12.35 -14.35 -19.27
CA GLN A 120 -12.99 -14.31 -20.59
C GLN A 120 -12.02 -13.89 -21.71
N CYS A 121 -11.02 -13.08 -21.38
CA CYS A 121 -9.95 -12.67 -22.28
C CYS A 121 -8.81 -13.70 -22.41
N GLY A 122 -8.88 -14.84 -21.72
CA GLY A 122 -7.85 -15.88 -21.75
C GLY A 122 -6.58 -15.53 -20.96
N ARG A 123 -6.63 -14.58 -20.03
CA ARG A 123 -5.45 -14.13 -19.28
C ARG A 123 -4.79 -15.24 -18.45
N PHE A 124 -5.60 -16.17 -17.92
CA PHE A 124 -5.15 -17.24 -17.03
C PHE A 124 -4.89 -18.56 -17.75
N SER A 125 -5.07 -18.61 -19.07
CA SER A 125 -4.77 -19.80 -19.86
C SER A 125 -3.25 -20.03 -19.89
N THR A 126 -2.81 -21.27 -19.62
CA THR A 126 -1.40 -21.62 -19.75
C THR A 126 -0.94 -21.47 -21.20
N PRO A 127 0.23 -20.88 -21.49
CA PRO A 127 0.76 -20.86 -22.84
C PRO A 127 0.98 -22.32 -23.29
N HIS A 128 0.22 -22.76 -24.29
CA HIS A 128 0.55 -23.97 -25.02
C HIS A 128 1.94 -23.78 -25.63
N THR A 129 2.84 -24.71 -25.34
CA THR A 129 4.11 -24.86 -26.05
C THR A 129 3.88 -24.72 -27.55
N GLU A 130 4.59 -23.76 -28.17
CA GLU A 130 4.62 -23.52 -29.60
C GLU A 130 4.78 -24.84 -30.37
N ASN A 131 3.78 -25.19 -31.17
CA ASN A 131 3.92 -25.90 -32.45
C ASN A 131 2.54 -26.16 -33.07
N SER A 132 2.03 -25.17 -33.81
CA SER A 132 1.51 -25.39 -35.17
C SER A 132 0.96 -24.08 -35.72
N MET A 133 1.51 -23.65 -36.86
CA MET A 133 0.71 -22.91 -37.83
C MET A 133 -0.49 -23.78 -38.16
N ASP A 134 -1.70 -23.32 -37.84
CA ASP A 134 -2.88 -23.84 -38.53
C ASP A 134 -3.81 -22.70 -38.90
N MET A 135 -3.65 -22.26 -40.15
CA MET A 135 -4.67 -21.57 -40.90
C MET A 135 -5.71 -22.62 -41.28
N SER A 136 -6.82 -22.71 -40.54
CA SER A 136 -7.98 -23.44 -41.04
C SER A 136 -9.26 -22.61 -40.89
N ALA A 137 -9.96 -22.56 -42.01
CA ALA A 137 -11.14 -21.76 -42.26
C ALA A 137 -12.38 -22.34 -41.56
N ASP A 138 -13.30 -21.43 -41.26
CA ASP A 138 -14.67 -21.66 -40.81
C ASP A 138 -15.32 -22.91 -41.40
N SER A 139 -15.90 -23.74 -40.53
CA SER A 139 -17.13 -24.45 -40.86
C SER A 139 -17.99 -24.67 -39.62
N SER A 140 -19.27 -24.42 -39.80
CA SER A 140 -20.33 -24.27 -38.80
C SER A 140 -20.56 -25.44 -37.83
N SER A 141 -20.79 -25.11 -36.55
CA SER A 141 -22.01 -25.55 -35.87
C SER A 141 -22.52 -24.44 -34.94
N LYS A 142 -23.71 -23.89 -35.24
CA LYS A 142 -24.40 -22.94 -34.37
C LYS A 142 -24.96 -23.70 -33.16
N ARG A 143 -24.13 -23.90 -32.14
CA ARG A 143 -24.62 -23.81 -30.76
C ARG A 143 -24.55 -22.34 -30.39
N ASP A 144 -25.62 -21.79 -29.85
CA ASP A 144 -25.66 -20.43 -29.30
C ASP A 144 -24.61 -20.32 -28.17
N LYS A 145 -23.34 -20.09 -28.54
CA LYS A 145 -22.29 -19.71 -27.61
C LYS A 145 -22.67 -18.32 -27.13
N ILE A 146 -23.19 -18.22 -25.92
CA ILE A 146 -23.43 -16.93 -25.28
C ILE A 146 -22.05 -16.30 -25.07
N SER A 147 -21.59 -15.48 -26.02
CA SER A 147 -20.32 -14.76 -25.90
C SER A 147 -20.53 -13.58 -24.96
N PHE A 148 -20.17 -13.76 -23.70
CA PHE A 148 -20.08 -12.66 -22.74
C PHE A 148 -18.73 -11.98 -22.95
N GLN A 149 -18.68 -11.04 -23.90
CA GLN A 149 -17.57 -10.10 -23.99
C GLN A 149 -18.04 -8.78 -23.41
N SER A 150 -17.13 -8.07 -22.73
CA SER A 150 -17.36 -6.70 -22.30
C SER A 150 -17.87 -5.85 -23.47
N ASP A 151 -18.78 -4.93 -23.18
CA ASP A 151 -19.27 -3.95 -24.17
C ASP A 151 -18.16 -3.00 -24.63
N HIS A 152 -17.02 -2.98 -23.92
CA HIS A 152 -15.86 -2.16 -24.22
C HIS A 152 -14.86 -2.86 -25.14
N ALA A 153 -14.67 -2.31 -26.34
CA ALA A 153 -13.69 -2.81 -27.30
C ALA A 153 -12.25 -2.79 -26.75
N TRP A 154 -11.95 -1.85 -25.85
CA TRP A 154 -10.64 -1.74 -25.20
C TRP A 154 -10.39 -2.73 -24.06
N MET A 155 -11.42 -3.42 -23.54
CA MET A 155 -11.30 -4.23 -22.32
C MET A 155 -10.22 -5.31 -22.46
N LYS A 156 -10.28 -6.09 -23.53
CA LYS A 156 -9.31 -7.18 -23.78
C LYS A 156 -7.88 -6.64 -23.89
N THR A 157 -7.69 -5.53 -24.62
CA THR A 157 -6.38 -4.90 -24.80
C THR A 157 -5.82 -4.42 -23.46
N TRP A 158 -6.64 -3.74 -22.64
CA TRP A 158 -6.21 -3.25 -21.34
C TRP A 158 -5.89 -4.40 -20.37
N VAL A 159 -6.81 -5.34 -20.20
CA VAL A 159 -6.67 -6.48 -19.28
C VAL A 159 -5.44 -7.32 -19.60
N LEU A 160 -5.14 -7.57 -20.87
CA LEU A 160 -3.94 -8.33 -21.26
C LEU A 160 -2.64 -7.50 -21.12
N SER A 161 -2.73 -6.16 -21.11
CA SER A 161 -1.58 -5.28 -20.89
C SER A 161 -1.19 -5.08 -19.42
N LEU A 162 -2.06 -5.45 -18.48
CA LEU A 162 -1.82 -5.30 -17.04
C LEU A 162 -0.67 -6.19 -16.54
N PRO A 163 0.09 -5.76 -15.51
CA PRO A 163 1.17 -6.54 -14.92
C PRO A 163 0.73 -7.95 -14.50
N ALA A 164 1.57 -8.95 -14.76
CA ALA A 164 1.30 -10.34 -14.38
C ALA A 164 1.34 -10.55 -12.86
N ARG A 165 2.20 -9.79 -12.17
CA ARG A 165 2.37 -9.80 -10.71
C ARG A 165 2.59 -8.39 -10.20
N TYR A 166 2.34 -8.19 -8.92
CA TYR A 166 2.59 -6.93 -8.22
C TYR A 166 3.68 -7.13 -7.15
N ASN A 167 4.30 -6.04 -6.70
CA ASN A 167 5.42 -6.07 -5.75
C ASN A 167 5.04 -5.45 -4.39
N ASN A 168 3.78 -5.65 -3.95
CA ASN A 168 3.29 -5.09 -2.70
C ASN A 168 3.32 -6.09 -1.54
N LEU A 169 3.18 -5.63 -0.30
CA LEU A 169 3.32 -6.49 0.88
C LEU A 169 2.25 -7.61 0.96
N LEU A 170 1.14 -7.49 0.24
CA LEU A 170 0.11 -8.55 0.20
C LEU A 170 0.59 -9.81 -0.53
N GLU A 171 1.55 -9.64 -1.45
CA GLU A 171 2.20 -10.71 -2.23
C GLU A 171 3.30 -11.41 -1.42
N LEU A 172 3.74 -10.83 -0.29
CA LEU A 172 4.77 -11.40 0.56
C LEU A 172 4.19 -12.51 1.45
N ARG A 173 3.98 -13.69 0.86
CA ARG A 173 3.42 -14.89 1.49
C ARG A 173 4.42 -16.07 1.39
N PRO A 174 4.42 -17.01 2.36
CA PRO A 174 5.23 -18.21 2.25
C PRO A 174 4.80 -19.02 1.02
N GLU A 175 5.77 -19.50 0.23
CA GLU A 175 5.47 -20.50 -0.80
C GLU A 175 5.27 -21.87 -0.13
N LYS A 176 4.59 -22.82 -0.79
CA LYS A 176 4.33 -24.16 -0.22
C LYS A 176 5.62 -24.88 0.27
N ALA A 177 6.77 -24.58 -0.33
CA ALA A 177 8.07 -25.13 0.11
C ALA A 177 8.63 -24.42 1.36
N ASP A 178 8.25 -23.17 1.61
CA ASP A 178 8.69 -22.40 2.78
C ASP A 178 7.94 -22.83 4.05
N GLU A 179 6.68 -23.28 3.93
CA GLU A 179 5.86 -23.72 5.06
C GLU A 179 6.49 -24.87 5.86
N GLU A 180 7.22 -25.77 5.20
CA GLU A 180 7.94 -26.87 5.85
C GLU A 180 9.13 -26.36 6.69
N CYS A 181 9.81 -25.28 6.25
CA CYS A 181 11.02 -24.77 6.88
C CYS A 181 10.73 -24.00 8.18
N TYR A 182 9.66 -23.19 8.19
CA TYR A 182 9.29 -22.36 9.35
C TYR A 182 8.47 -23.09 10.42
N SER A 183 8.11 -24.36 10.19
CA SER A 183 7.40 -25.20 11.16
C SER A 183 8.27 -25.72 12.32
N SER A 184 9.59 -25.45 12.30
CA SER A 184 10.58 -26.15 13.14
C SER A 184 11.26 -25.33 14.24
N TYR A 185 10.92 -24.05 14.44
CA TYR A 185 11.54 -23.20 15.46
C TYR A 185 10.59 -22.88 16.63
N GLU A 186 10.50 -23.80 17.59
CA GLU A 186 10.01 -23.50 18.94
C GLU A 186 11.19 -23.05 19.81
N ASP A 187 11.36 -21.74 19.96
CA ASP A 187 12.03 -21.22 21.16
C ASP A 187 11.36 -19.93 21.63
N THR A 188 11.08 -19.86 22.93
CA THR A 188 10.49 -18.75 23.69
C THR A 188 8.97 -18.47 23.57
N GLY A 189 8.12 -19.37 24.09
CA GLY A 189 6.88 -19.04 24.85
C GLY A 189 5.76 -18.17 24.23
N LYS A 190 5.88 -17.71 22.98
CA LYS A 190 4.85 -17.02 22.19
C LYS A 190 4.64 -17.91 20.96
N ILE A 191 3.45 -18.49 20.78
CA ILE A 191 3.12 -19.23 19.55
C ILE A 191 3.13 -18.20 18.42
N ILE A 192 4.25 -18.12 17.69
CA ILE A 192 4.41 -17.27 16.52
C ILE A 192 3.78 -18.04 15.36
N SER A 193 2.82 -17.45 14.65
CA SER A 193 2.28 -18.09 13.45
C SER A 193 3.40 -18.24 12.41
N SER A 194 3.37 -19.31 11.62
CA SER A 194 4.34 -19.54 10.53
C SER A 194 4.45 -18.34 9.59
N SER A 195 3.34 -17.61 9.38
CA SER A 195 3.29 -16.38 8.59
C SER A 195 4.01 -15.19 9.26
N ASP A 196 3.93 -14.98 10.57
CA ASP A 196 4.72 -13.93 11.25
C ASP A 196 6.22 -14.26 11.22
N ALA A 197 6.57 -15.54 11.40
CA ALA A 197 7.94 -16.01 11.29
C ALA A 197 8.53 -15.76 9.89
N TYR A 198 7.74 -16.00 8.83
CA TYR A 198 8.12 -15.71 7.45
C TYR A 198 8.36 -14.21 7.18
N LEU A 199 7.54 -13.32 7.76
CA LEU A 199 7.65 -11.88 7.53
C LEU A 199 8.78 -11.22 8.31
N ARG A 200 9.16 -11.78 9.48
CA ARG A 200 10.13 -11.20 10.42
C ARG A 200 11.50 -10.82 9.82
N PRO A 201 12.11 -11.59 8.91
CA PRO A 201 13.36 -11.20 8.26
C PRO A 201 13.26 -9.91 7.43
N TYR A 202 12.07 -9.58 6.93
CA TYR A 202 11.84 -8.45 6.03
C TYR A 202 11.16 -7.26 6.73
N LEU A 203 10.28 -7.54 7.69
CA LEU A 203 9.52 -6.55 8.45
C LEU A 203 9.88 -6.66 9.92
N GLN A 204 10.78 -5.79 10.39
CA GLN A 204 11.35 -5.93 11.74
C GLN A 204 10.39 -5.51 12.85
N PHE A 205 9.45 -4.62 12.56
CA PHE A 205 8.46 -4.13 13.52
C PHE A 205 7.20 -4.99 13.54
N GLU A 206 6.82 -5.47 14.73
CA GLU A 206 5.62 -6.29 15.00
C GLU A 206 4.35 -5.61 14.48
N ARG A 207 4.22 -4.29 14.63
CA ARG A 207 3.06 -3.55 14.11
C ARG A 207 2.93 -3.59 12.58
N HIS A 208 4.04 -3.57 11.86
CA HIS A 208 4.03 -3.61 10.39
C HIS A 208 3.60 -5.01 9.94
N ARG A 209 4.15 -6.06 10.56
CA ARG A 209 3.74 -7.45 10.31
C ARG A 209 2.27 -7.68 10.61
N HIS A 210 1.78 -7.21 11.76
CA HIS A 210 0.36 -7.35 12.11
C HIS A 210 -0.56 -6.68 11.09
N LYS A 211 -0.23 -5.47 10.60
CA LYS A 211 -1.03 -4.82 9.55
C LYS A 211 -1.01 -5.64 8.25
N VAL A 212 0.16 -6.11 7.80
CA VAL A 212 0.26 -6.94 6.60
C VAL A 212 -0.55 -8.23 6.72
N LEU A 213 -0.40 -8.97 7.81
CA LEU A 213 -1.14 -10.21 8.07
C LEU A 213 -2.65 -9.96 8.12
N ARG A 214 -3.08 -8.85 8.73
CA ARG A 214 -4.49 -8.46 8.76
C ARG A 214 -5.03 -8.19 7.36
N GLU A 215 -4.31 -7.43 6.52
CA GLU A 215 -4.76 -7.15 5.16
C GLU A 215 -4.74 -8.41 4.26
N GLN A 216 -3.77 -9.31 4.46
CA GLN A 216 -3.76 -10.61 3.78
C GLN A 216 -4.97 -11.46 4.17
N ALA A 217 -5.33 -11.48 5.46
CA ALA A 217 -6.52 -12.17 5.95
C ALA A 217 -7.83 -11.52 5.48
N ASN A 218 -7.88 -10.19 5.41
CA ASN A 218 -9.02 -9.45 4.85
C ASN A 218 -9.25 -9.83 3.37
N ALA A 219 -8.19 -9.84 2.57
CA ALA A 219 -8.29 -10.23 1.15
C ALA A 219 -8.75 -11.70 0.98
N GLU A 220 -8.31 -12.61 1.86
CA GLU A 220 -8.80 -14.00 1.88
C GLU A 220 -10.29 -14.07 2.24
N ALA A 221 -10.71 -13.34 3.28
CA ALA A 221 -12.11 -13.30 3.69
C ALA A 221 -13.01 -12.73 2.58
N GLU A 222 -12.55 -11.68 1.88
CA GLU A 222 -13.24 -11.12 0.73
C GLU A 222 -13.31 -12.10 -0.45
N PHE A 223 -12.24 -12.86 -0.71
CA PHE A 223 -12.27 -13.93 -1.71
C PHE A 223 -13.33 -14.98 -1.39
N GLN A 224 -13.40 -15.46 -0.14
CA GLN A 224 -14.41 -16.42 0.28
C GLN A 224 -15.84 -15.86 0.17
N LEU A 225 -16.03 -14.57 0.52
CA LEU A 225 -17.31 -13.87 0.34
C LEU A 225 -17.71 -13.78 -1.14
N CYS A 226 -16.79 -13.38 -2.01
CA CYS A 226 -17.06 -13.29 -3.44
C CYS A 226 -17.40 -14.65 -4.04
N LYS A 227 -16.64 -15.69 -3.64
CA LYS A 227 -16.84 -17.07 -4.06
C LYS A 227 -18.18 -17.66 -3.60
N SER A 228 -18.69 -17.26 -2.43
CA SER A 228 -20.01 -17.70 -1.96
C SER A 228 -21.16 -16.93 -2.60
N THR A 229 -20.91 -15.71 -3.07
CA THR A 229 -21.93 -14.82 -3.66
C THR A 229 -22.10 -15.04 -5.16
N LEU A 230 -21.00 -15.28 -5.90
CA LEU A 230 -20.98 -15.34 -7.36
C LEU A 230 -20.76 -16.77 -7.87
N SER A 231 -21.69 -17.24 -8.71
CA SER A 231 -21.69 -18.63 -9.20
C SER A 231 -20.58 -18.90 -10.22
N PHE A 232 -20.09 -17.87 -10.92
CA PHE A 232 -19.00 -18.04 -11.91
C PHE A 232 -17.66 -18.47 -11.30
N PHE A 233 -17.45 -18.28 -9.99
CA PHE A 233 -16.26 -18.79 -9.31
C PHE A 233 -16.16 -20.33 -9.34
N GLN A 234 -17.29 -21.02 -9.54
CA GLN A 234 -17.38 -22.48 -9.58
C GLN A 234 -17.30 -23.04 -11.01
N THR A 235 -17.79 -22.28 -11.99
CA THR A 235 -17.88 -22.71 -13.39
C THR A 235 -17.46 -21.58 -14.32
N MET A 236 -16.20 -21.65 -14.79
CA MET A 236 -15.67 -20.64 -15.70
C MET A 236 -16.13 -20.90 -17.15
N PRO A 237 -16.68 -19.91 -17.86
CA PRO A 237 -16.90 -20.03 -19.29
C PRO A 237 -15.56 -19.91 -20.02
N HIS A 238 -15.15 -20.97 -20.71
CA HIS A 238 -14.04 -20.90 -21.67
C HIS A 238 -14.54 -20.42 -23.04
N SER A 239 -13.77 -19.54 -23.68
CA SER A 239 -14.09 -19.06 -25.02
C SER A 239 -13.87 -20.14 -26.10
N ASP A 240 -12.92 -21.05 -25.89
CA ASP A 240 -12.51 -22.03 -26.90
C ASP A 240 -12.36 -23.45 -26.36
N CYS A 241 -12.54 -24.36 -27.30
CA CYS A 241 -12.79 -25.79 -27.20
C CYS A 241 -11.81 -26.55 -26.31
N GLU A 242 -12.10 -26.69 -25.01
CA GLU A 242 -11.77 -27.87 -24.19
C GLU A 242 -12.48 -27.79 -22.82
N GLU A 243 -13.10 -28.90 -22.41
CA GLU A 243 -14.09 -29.07 -21.32
C GLU A 243 -13.56 -28.87 -19.88
N ARG A 244 -12.44 -28.18 -19.65
CA ARG A 244 -11.92 -27.99 -18.29
C ARG A 244 -12.26 -26.61 -17.75
N SER A 245 -13.38 -26.56 -17.00
CA SER A 245 -13.63 -25.47 -16.04
C SER A 245 -12.45 -25.38 -15.07
N MET A 246 -11.63 -24.34 -15.20
CA MET A 246 -10.59 -24.05 -14.22
C MET A 246 -11.21 -23.22 -13.08
N PRO A 247 -11.14 -23.68 -11.82
CA PRO A 247 -11.66 -22.90 -10.70
C PRO A 247 -10.82 -21.63 -10.52
N ILE A 248 -11.49 -20.52 -10.17
CA ILE A 248 -10.81 -19.29 -9.76
C ILE A 248 -10.06 -19.56 -8.45
N THR A 249 -8.76 -19.28 -8.46
CA THR A 249 -7.89 -19.42 -7.28
C THR A 249 -7.79 -18.11 -6.52
N LEU A 250 -7.28 -18.17 -5.29
CA LEU A 250 -6.92 -16.99 -4.53
C LEU A 250 -5.91 -16.10 -5.27
N ASP A 251 -4.93 -16.69 -5.97
CA ASP A 251 -3.92 -15.93 -6.71
C ASP A 251 -4.55 -15.09 -7.84
N HIS A 252 -5.56 -15.64 -8.54
CA HIS A 252 -6.31 -14.87 -9.54
C HIS A 252 -7.09 -13.71 -8.90
N PHE A 253 -7.71 -13.95 -7.74
CA PHE A 253 -8.40 -12.91 -6.99
C PHE A 253 -7.44 -11.83 -6.50
N LEU A 254 -6.29 -12.21 -5.93
CA LEU A 254 -5.25 -11.28 -5.47
C LEU A 254 -4.69 -10.44 -6.62
N TRP A 255 -4.53 -11.02 -7.81
CA TRP A 255 -4.14 -10.24 -8.99
C TRP A 255 -5.18 -9.15 -9.32
N ALA A 256 -6.48 -9.47 -9.30
CA ALA A 256 -7.54 -8.50 -9.55
C ALA A 256 -7.66 -7.46 -8.41
N TYR A 257 -7.49 -7.91 -7.16
CA TYR A 257 -7.42 -7.07 -5.96
C TYR A 257 -6.29 -6.05 -6.08
N ASN A 258 -5.07 -6.52 -6.33
CA ASN A 258 -3.88 -5.67 -6.49
C ASN A 258 -4.00 -4.75 -7.70
N THR A 259 -4.69 -5.16 -8.76
CA THR A 259 -5.02 -4.27 -9.89
C THR A 259 -5.87 -3.08 -9.41
N LEU A 260 -6.93 -3.32 -8.63
CA LEU A 260 -7.74 -2.22 -8.10
C LEU A 260 -6.96 -1.35 -7.13
N MET A 261 -6.23 -1.94 -6.17
CA MET A 261 -5.51 -1.16 -5.14
C MET A 261 -4.40 -0.28 -5.72
N THR A 262 -3.71 -0.75 -6.75
CA THR A 262 -2.55 -0.03 -7.33
C THR A 262 -2.96 0.98 -8.40
N ARG A 263 -4.15 0.83 -9.02
CA ARG A 263 -4.58 1.61 -10.20
C ARG A 263 -5.92 2.33 -10.02
N GLY A 264 -6.59 2.10 -8.89
CA GLY A 264 -7.88 2.69 -8.56
C GLY A 264 -7.78 4.18 -8.29
N PHE A 265 -8.74 4.93 -8.83
CA PHE A 265 -8.89 6.36 -8.60
C PHE A 265 -10.08 6.59 -7.65
N ALA A 266 -9.86 7.40 -6.62
CA ALA A 266 -10.91 7.78 -5.68
C ALA A 266 -12.04 8.53 -6.42
N TYR A 267 -13.25 7.98 -6.37
CA TYR A 267 -14.44 8.50 -7.07
C TYR A 267 -15.60 8.62 -6.08
N TYR A 268 -15.86 9.85 -5.62
CA TYR A 268 -16.76 10.11 -4.48
C TYR A 268 -18.14 9.46 -4.56
N SER A 269 -18.70 9.33 -5.77
CA SER A 269 -20.03 8.74 -5.97
C SER A 269 -20.07 7.23 -5.73
N GLU A 270 -18.96 6.51 -5.95
CA GLU A 270 -18.94 5.03 -5.94
C GLU A 270 -17.65 4.45 -5.31
N VAL A 271 -16.94 5.24 -4.49
CA VAL A 271 -15.64 4.98 -3.85
C VAL A 271 -14.47 4.91 -4.84
N TRP A 272 -14.57 4.06 -5.86
CA TRP A 272 -13.48 3.77 -6.79
C TRP A 272 -13.92 3.87 -8.26
N SER A 273 -12.94 4.19 -9.11
CA SER A 273 -13.03 3.97 -10.54
C SER A 273 -11.70 3.50 -11.10
N LEU A 274 -11.74 2.65 -12.13
CA LEU A 274 -10.55 2.34 -12.94
C LEU A 274 -10.67 3.03 -14.29
N MET A 275 -9.58 3.64 -14.71
CA MET A 275 -9.49 4.41 -15.94
C MET A 275 -8.29 3.88 -16.73
N PRO A 276 -8.53 3.00 -17.72
CA PRO A 276 -7.47 2.46 -18.56
C PRO A 276 -6.63 3.57 -19.20
N TRP A 277 -5.35 3.27 -19.40
CA TRP A 277 -4.33 4.14 -20.00
C TRP A 277 -3.83 5.26 -19.08
N VAL A 278 -4.71 6.00 -18.40
CA VAL A 278 -4.27 7.02 -17.42
C VAL A 278 -3.71 6.38 -16.14
N ASP A 279 -3.95 5.09 -15.93
CA ASP A 279 -3.31 4.26 -14.91
C ASP A 279 -1.82 3.98 -15.17
N TYR A 280 -1.23 4.52 -16.24
CA TYR A 280 0.22 4.56 -16.47
C TYR A 280 0.90 5.82 -15.91
N PHE A 281 0.15 6.82 -15.45
CA PHE A 281 0.76 7.95 -14.77
C PHE A 281 1.36 7.49 -13.45
N ASN A 282 2.68 7.63 -13.31
CA ASN A 282 3.39 7.22 -12.11
C ASN A 282 3.15 8.21 -10.97
N TYR A 283 3.43 7.73 -9.76
CA TYR A 283 3.42 8.53 -8.57
C TYR A 283 4.66 9.42 -8.46
N ALA A 284 4.47 10.67 -8.05
CA ALA A 284 5.48 11.43 -7.34
C ALA A 284 4.81 12.19 -6.19
N LEU A 285 5.57 12.42 -5.11
CA LEU A 285 5.12 13.31 -4.04
C LEU A 285 4.85 14.72 -4.58
N ASN A 286 5.69 15.17 -5.51
CA ASN A 286 5.56 16.44 -6.21
C ASN A 286 5.00 16.18 -7.59
N SER A 287 3.69 16.01 -7.68
CA SER A 287 3.03 15.81 -8.96
C SER A 287 3.06 17.07 -9.80
N ASN A 288 3.46 16.95 -11.07
CA ASN A 288 3.36 18.03 -12.06
C ASN A 288 2.01 18.03 -12.80
N ALA A 289 1.14 17.07 -12.50
CA ALA A 289 -0.23 16.98 -13.01
C ALA A 289 -1.25 16.73 -11.89
N THR A 290 -2.50 17.14 -12.13
CA THR A 290 -3.65 16.90 -11.26
C THR A 290 -4.64 15.95 -11.91
N MET A 291 -5.55 15.41 -11.09
CA MET A 291 -6.70 14.64 -11.51
C MET A 291 -7.92 15.05 -10.68
N LYS A 292 -9.06 15.25 -11.33
CA LYS A 292 -10.33 15.54 -10.65
C LYS A 292 -11.51 15.06 -11.48
N TYR A 293 -12.57 14.61 -10.82
CA TYR A 293 -13.83 14.37 -11.50
C TYR A 293 -14.59 15.68 -11.67
N ASP A 294 -14.98 16.00 -12.90
CA ASP A 294 -15.85 17.14 -13.22
C ASP A 294 -17.28 16.63 -13.44
N GLU A 295 -18.13 16.80 -12.43
CA GLU A 295 -19.55 16.41 -12.44
C GLU A 295 -20.31 17.04 -13.62
N ARG A 296 -20.01 18.30 -13.98
CA ARG A 296 -20.73 18.99 -15.06
C ARG A 296 -20.41 18.39 -16.42
N ARG A 297 -19.18 17.90 -16.58
CA ARG A 297 -18.71 17.25 -17.80
C ARG A 297 -18.88 15.74 -17.78
N GLY A 298 -19.26 15.16 -16.64
CA GLY A 298 -19.35 13.72 -16.43
C GLY A 298 -18.05 12.99 -16.79
N ALA A 299 -16.90 13.55 -16.40
CA ALA A 299 -15.59 13.03 -16.81
C ALA A 299 -14.48 13.33 -15.80
N TYR A 300 -13.49 12.43 -15.71
CA TYR A 300 -12.21 12.76 -15.07
C TYR A 300 -11.37 13.64 -15.99
N ILE A 301 -10.81 14.69 -15.40
CA ILE A 301 -9.98 15.69 -16.06
C ILE A 301 -8.57 15.61 -15.46
N PHE A 302 -7.58 15.45 -16.33
CA PHE A 302 -6.16 15.48 -16.00
C PHE A 302 -5.54 16.74 -16.60
N GLU A 303 -4.91 17.57 -15.78
CA GLU A 303 -4.37 18.87 -16.19
C GLU A 303 -2.95 19.07 -15.65
N VAL A 304 -2.12 19.77 -16.42
CA VAL A 304 -0.77 20.15 -15.99
C VAL A 304 -0.85 21.20 -14.88
N LEU A 305 -0.17 20.96 -13.76
CA LEU A 305 -0.06 21.90 -12.63
C LEU A 305 1.16 22.83 -12.77
N PHE A 306 2.30 22.26 -13.10
CA PHE A 306 3.58 22.95 -13.25
C PHE A 306 4.15 22.71 -14.65
N PRO A 307 5.00 23.59 -15.19
CA PRO A 307 5.64 23.35 -16.48
C PRO A 307 6.31 21.97 -16.51
N ILE A 308 6.14 21.24 -17.62
CA ILE A 308 6.76 19.93 -17.85
C ILE A 308 7.65 20.08 -19.07
N GLU A 309 8.93 19.74 -18.95
CA GLU A 309 9.86 19.82 -20.08
C GLU A 309 9.76 18.62 -21.02
N SER A 310 10.28 18.75 -22.24
CA SER A 310 10.35 17.63 -23.19
C SER A 310 11.24 16.53 -22.62
N GLY A 311 10.74 15.30 -22.63
CA GLY A 311 11.38 14.12 -22.06
C GLY A 311 11.03 13.86 -20.59
N GLU A 312 10.43 14.81 -19.88
CA GLU A 312 10.05 14.62 -18.48
C GLU A 312 8.81 13.73 -18.32
N GLN A 313 8.80 12.96 -17.23
CA GLN A 313 7.63 12.18 -16.83
C GLN A 313 6.52 13.08 -16.30
N ILE A 314 5.29 12.68 -16.59
CA ILE A 314 4.08 13.24 -16.04
C ILE A 314 3.70 12.41 -14.82
N PHE A 315 3.70 13.05 -13.66
CA PHE A 315 3.45 12.42 -12.37
C PHE A 315 2.15 12.90 -11.74
N LEU A 316 1.47 11.98 -11.09
CA LEU A 316 0.29 12.22 -10.27
C LEU A 316 0.64 12.04 -8.78
N GLN A 317 -0.18 12.65 -7.92
CA GLN A 317 -0.13 12.42 -6.48
C GLN A 317 -1.26 11.46 -6.10
N TYR A 318 -0.92 10.23 -5.74
CA TYR A 318 -1.89 9.21 -5.33
C TYR A 318 -2.43 9.48 -3.92
N GLY A 319 -1.61 10.11 -3.08
CA GLY A 319 -1.90 10.43 -1.69
C GLY A 319 -0.61 10.71 -0.92
N ALA A 320 -0.77 11.04 0.36
CA ALA A 320 0.34 11.28 1.27
C ALA A 320 0.65 9.99 2.05
N TYR A 321 1.61 9.20 1.56
CA TYR A 321 1.93 7.87 2.10
C TYR A 321 3.40 7.80 2.54
N THR A 322 3.69 7.07 3.62
CA THR A 322 5.07 6.66 3.94
C THR A 322 5.53 5.56 3.00
N ASP A 323 6.84 5.26 2.97
CA ASP A 323 7.35 4.15 2.14
C ASP A 323 6.71 2.80 2.50
N MET A 324 6.38 2.58 3.77
CA MET A 324 5.66 1.38 4.20
C MET A 324 4.22 1.33 3.69
N GLU A 325 3.51 2.47 3.67
CA GLU A 325 2.15 2.55 3.13
C GLU A 325 2.16 2.38 1.60
N LEU A 326 3.13 2.98 0.90
CA LEU A 326 3.33 2.80 -0.54
C LEU A 326 3.68 1.35 -0.89
N LEU A 327 4.55 0.72 -0.10
CA LEU A 327 4.91 -0.67 -0.33
C LEU A 327 3.74 -1.63 -0.04
N LEU A 328 2.88 -1.32 0.94
CA LEU A 328 1.69 -2.12 1.22
C LEU A 328 0.69 -2.09 0.06
N TRP A 329 0.39 -0.91 -0.49
CA TRP A 329 -0.71 -0.75 -1.45
C TRP A 329 -0.24 -0.73 -2.91
N TYR A 330 0.88 -0.06 -3.19
CA TYR A 330 1.35 0.20 -4.55
C TYR A 330 2.57 -0.62 -4.97
N GLY A 331 3.32 -1.15 -4.01
CA GLY A 331 4.47 -2.02 -4.27
C GLY A 331 5.74 -1.30 -4.73
N PHE A 332 5.96 -0.08 -4.22
CA PHE A 332 7.21 0.67 -4.40
C PHE A 332 7.54 1.51 -3.17
N THR A 333 8.75 2.05 -3.11
CA THR A 333 9.23 2.99 -2.08
C THR A 333 9.88 4.20 -2.75
N LEU A 334 9.99 5.32 -2.04
CA LEU A 334 10.56 6.56 -2.57
C LEU A 334 11.99 6.82 -2.10
N THR A 335 12.38 6.28 -0.94
CA THR A 335 13.72 6.53 -0.37
C THR A 335 14.86 6.29 -1.36
N PRO A 336 14.87 5.23 -2.20
CA PRO A 336 15.94 5.05 -3.18
C PRO A 336 16.09 6.19 -4.20
N VAL A 337 14.99 6.90 -4.51
CA VAL A 337 14.98 8.01 -5.46
C VAL A 337 15.20 9.35 -4.75
N LEU A 338 14.55 9.56 -3.60
CA LEU A 338 14.64 10.81 -2.86
C LEU A 338 15.96 10.97 -2.11
N LEU A 339 16.50 9.86 -1.60
CA LEU A 339 17.67 9.79 -0.73
C LEU A 339 18.57 8.59 -1.10
N PRO A 340 19.18 8.60 -2.29
CA PRO A 340 20.03 7.51 -2.75
C PRO A 340 21.21 7.28 -1.80
N GLU A 341 21.68 8.29 -1.07
CA GLU A 341 22.77 8.15 -0.09
C GLU A 341 22.36 7.34 1.14
N VAL A 342 21.09 7.41 1.55
CA VAL A 342 20.54 6.60 2.65
C VAL A 342 20.26 5.18 2.15
N ALA A 343 19.69 5.04 0.95
CA ALA A 343 19.39 3.75 0.35
C ALA A 343 20.63 2.92 0.02
N SER A 344 21.73 3.57 -0.39
CA SER A 344 23.00 2.91 -0.72
C SER A 344 23.90 2.65 0.49
N ALA A 345 23.56 3.16 1.68
CA ALA A 345 24.32 2.95 2.90
C ALA A 345 24.36 1.46 3.26
N ARG A 346 25.58 0.91 3.38
CA ARG A 346 25.80 -0.52 3.59
C ARG A 346 25.89 -0.89 5.06
N THR A 347 26.08 0.11 5.93
CA THR A 347 26.12 -0.06 7.38
C THR A 347 25.11 0.84 8.07
N ILE A 348 24.64 0.42 9.24
CA ILE A 348 23.74 1.23 10.07
C ILE A 348 24.43 2.52 10.52
N LYS A 349 25.75 2.49 10.77
CA LYS A 349 26.51 3.67 11.15
C LYS A 349 26.52 4.72 10.04
N GLU A 350 26.80 4.33 8.80
CA GLU A 350 26.73 5.22 7.64
C GLU A 350 25.31 5.78 7.47
N ARG A 351 24.30 4.92 7.61
CA ARG A 351 22.89 5.31 7.52
C ARG A 351 22.50 6.34 8.59
N SER A 352 22.82 6.08 9.86
CA SER A 352 22.62 7.03 10.97
C SER A 352 23.31 8.36 10.70
N GLN A 353 24.53 8.35 10.16
CA GLN A 353 25.25 9.57 9.81
C GLN A 353 24.52 10.37 8.73
N LYS A 354 24.06 9.72 7.66
CA LYS A 354 23.29 10.38 6.59
C LYS A 354 21.94 10.93 7.10
N LEU A 355 21.24 10.18 7.96
CA LEU A 355 20.01 10.65 8.60
C LEU A 355 20.27 11.84 9.54
N ARG A 356 21.38 11.84 10.29
CA ARG A 356 21.76 12.96 11.15
C ARG A 356 22.04 14.23 10.36
N MET A 357 22.58 14.13 9.14
CA MET A 357 22.75 15.30 8.26
C MET A 357 21.40 15.98 7.96
N LEU A 358 20.33 15.20 7.70
CA LEU A 358 18.98 15.73 7.51
C LEU A 358 18.43 16.40 8.78
N LEU A 359 18.67 15.81 9.96
CA LEU A 359 18.31 16.44 11.23
C LEU A 359 19.01 17.79 11.41
N ARG A 360 20.26 17.92 10.95
CA ARG A 360 21.07 19.14 11.06
C ARG A 360 20.82 20.19 9.98
N GLU A 361 19.97 19.90 9.01
CA GLU A 361 19.67 20.83 7.91
C GLU A 361 19.13 22.17 8.44
N GLY A 362 19.90 23.26 8.27
CA GLY A 362 19.59 24.58 8.83
C GLY A 362 20.21 24.90 10.20
N LEU A 363 21.02 24.01 10.80
CA LEU A 363 21.81 24.27 12.01
C LEU A 363 23.27 24.66 11.74
N GLU A 364 23.83 24.23 10.60
CA GLU A 364 25.23 24.50 10.22
C GLU A 364 25.26 25.24 8.87
N ILE A 365 26.09 26.29 8.78
CA ILE A 365 26.51 26.84 7.48
C ILE A 365 27.44 25.78 6.89
N MET A 366 26.91 24.96 5.97
CA MET A 366 27.71 23.92 5.33
C MET A 366 28.88 24.58 4.58
N ASP A 367 30.09 24.03 4.76
CA ASP A 367 31.27 24.44 3.99
C ASP A 367 31.02 24.11 2.50
N ASP A 368 31.40 25.01 1.59
CA ASP A 368 31.10 24.94 0.13
C ASP A 368 31.53 23.62 -0.55
N GLY A 369 32.31 22.78 0.13
CA GLY A 369 32.78 21.49 -0.35
C GLY A 369 31.83 20.30 -0.13
N ASP A 370 30.79 20.41 0.69
CA ASP A 370 29.86 19.30 0.99
C ASP A 370 28.57 19.40 0.14
N ILE A 371 28.77 19.29 -1.18
CA ILE A 371 27.79 19.59 -2.26
C ILE A 371 26.62 18.57 -2.31
N SER A 372 26.54 17.61 -1.38
CA SER A 372 25.59 16.47 -1.42
C SER A 372 24.11 16.87 -1.27
N PHE A 373 23.81 18.10 -0.83
CA PHE A 373 22.45 18.54 -0.48
C PHE A 373 21.98 19.82 -1.21
N ALA A 374 22.76 20.34 -2.16
CA ALA A 374 22.60 21.69 -2.73
C ALA A 374 21.32 21.97 -3.57
N HIS A 375 20.42 21.00 -3.77
CA HIS A 375 19.24 21.13 -4.65
C HIS A 375 17.91 20.79 -3.95
N ARG A 376 17.83 20.92 -2.63
CA ARG A 376 16.72 20.40 -1.82
C ARG A 376 15.79 21.54 -1.38
N ASP A 377 14.71 21.76 -2.13
CA ASP A 377 13.67 22.73 -1.79
C ASP A 377 12.74 22.25 -0.67
N GLU A 378 11.85 23.12 -0.19
CA GLU A 378 10.89 22.79 0.88
C GLU A 378 10.00 21.59 0.51
N VAL A 379 9.73 21.41 -0.78
CA VAL A 379 8.83 20.36 -1.27
C VAL A 379 9.52 19.00 -1.20
N TRP A 380 10.78 18.93 -1.63
CA TRP A 380 11.63 17.76 -1.45
C TRP A 380 11.81 17.41 0.04
N LEU A 381 11.98 18.41 0.91
CA LEU A 381 12.11 18.18 2.35
C LEU A 381 10.87 17.55 2.97
N LYS A 382 9.68 18.05 2.61
CA LYS A 382 8.39 17.44 3.01
C LYS A 382 8.29 16.01 2.51
N ALA A 383 8.74 15.77 1.28
CA ALA A 383 8.69 14.46 0.67
C ALA A 383 9.55 13.43 1.43
N VAL A 384 10.79 13.80 1.72
CA VAL A 384 11.70 12.99 2.55
C VAL A 384 11.15 12.77 3.96
N ASN A 385 10.63 13.83 4.59
CA ASN A 385 10.08 13.73 5.94
C ASN A 385 8.93 12.72 6.03
N ARG A 386 8.14 12.57 4.95
CA ARG A 386 7.07 11.55 4.89
C ARG A 386 7.57 10.18 4.48
N ALA A 387 8.37 10.05 3.42
CA ALA A 387 8.85 8.76 2.90
C ALA A 387 9.53 7.92 4.00
N LEU A 388 10.48 8.53 4.72
CA LEU A 388 11.22 7.90 5.83
C LEU A 388 10.43 7.83 7.15
N GLY A 389 9.19 8.32 7.18
CA GLY A 389 8.47 8.49 8.44
C GLY A 389 7.98 7.18 9.04
N TYR A 390 8.18 7.01 10.34
CA TYR A 390 7.64 5.89 11.10
C TYR A 390 6.27 6.23 11.70
N CYS A 391 5.23 5.50 11.29
CA CYS A 391 3.85 5.75 11.73
C CYS A 391 3.45 4.79 12.87
N PHE A 392 3.16 5.35 14.04
CA PHE A 392 2.72 4.62 15.23
C PHE A 392 1.21 4.43 15.29
N SER A 393 0.43 5.39 14.77
CA SER A 393 -1.01 5.18 14.60
C SER A 393 -1.28 4.10 13.55
N PRO A 394 -2.46 3.46 13.56
CA PRO A 394 -2.84 2.53 12.50
C PRO A 394 -2.71 3.18 11.13
N TRP A 395 -2.16 2.42 10.18
CA TRP A 395 -2.08 2.84 8.79
C TRP A 395 -3.47 2.95 8.19
N THR A 396 -3.58 3.79 7.16
CA THR A 396 -4.83 3.90 6.41
C THR A 396 -5.20 2.55 5.80
N ASP A 397 -6.50 2.32 5.69
CA ASP A 397 -7.03 1.23 4.86
C ASP A 397 -6.90 1.61 3.37
N ALA A 398 -7.25 0.69 2.48
CA ALA A 398 -6.98 0.86 1.05
C ALA A 398 -7.63 2.11 0.44
N ASP A 399 -8.75 2.55 1.00
CA ASP A 399 -9.47 3.77 0.59
C ASP A 399 -8.90 5.07 1.20
N GLY A 400 -7.78 4.97 1.91
CA GLY A 400 -7.16 6.10 2.60
C GLY A 400 -7.84 6.48 3.92
N SER A 401 -8.89 5.77 4.34
CA SER A 401 -9.57 6.04 5.61
C SER A 401 -8.77 5.47 6.79
N TYR A 402 -8.93 6.10 7.97
CA TYR A 402 -8.35 5.59 9.21
C TYR A 402 -9.37 4.70 9.94
N PRO A 403 -8.92 3.60 10.57
CA PRO A 403 -9.79 2.74 11.39
C PRO A 403 -10.54 3.55 12.46
N SER A 404 -11.87 3.42 12.51
CA SER A 404 -12.74 4.25 13.36
C SER A 404 -13.02 3.67 14.74
N ASN A 405 -12.79 2.37 14.97
CA ASN A 405 -13.19 1.63 16.17
C ASN A 405 -11.98 0.99 16.88
N LEU A 406 -11.05 1.82 17.35
CA LEU A 406 -9.91 1.33 18.14
C LEU A 406 -10.30 1.28 19.62
N SER A 407 -10.39 0.07 20.17
CA SER A 407 -10.67 -0.15 21.60
C SER A 407 -9.51 0.27 22.50
N GLU A 408 -8.28 0.24 21.98
CA GLU A 408 -7.04 0.47 22.74
C GLU A 408 -6.10 1.40 21.98
N SER A 409 -5.36 2.26 22.71
CA SER A 409 -4.38 3.16 22.13
C SER A 409 -3.10 2.42 21.75
N TRP A 410 -2.51 2.73 20.59
CA TRP A 410 -1.22 2.16 20.18
C TRP A 410 -0.12 2.43 21.22
N LEU A 411 -0.18 3.56 21.94
CA LEU A 411 0.81 3.93 22.94
C LEU A 411 0.64 3.08 24.21
N GLU A 412 -0.60 2.80 24.60
CA GLU A 412 -0.89 1.95 25.76
C GLU A 412 -0.44 0.50 25.48
N LEU A 413 -0.71 0.01 24.27
CA LEU A 413 -0.24 -1.30 23.79
C LEU A 413 1.29 -1.38 23.79
N LEU A 414 1.96 -0.36 23.26
CA LEU A 414 3.43 -0.30 23.22
C LEU A 414 4.02 -0.33 24.63
N LEU A 415 3.56 0.55 25.52
CA LEU A 415 4.09 0.65 26.89
C LEU A 415 3.77 -0.60 27.72
N SER A 416 2.62 -1.23 27.48
CA SER A 416 2.28 -2.51 28.12
C SER A 416 3.22 -3.63 27.68
N SER A 417 3.52 -3.72 26.38
CA SER A 417 4.49 -4.69 25.85
C SER A 417 5.91 -4.42 26.36
N TYR A 418 6.30 -3.15 26.43
CA TYR A 418 7.58 -2.71 26.98
C TYR A 418 7.73 -3.15 28.44
N MET A 419 6.77 -2.85 29.30
CA MET A 419 6.81 -3.22 30.73
C MET A 419 6.88 -4.75 30.93
N LYS A 420 6.13 -5.53 30.13
CA LYS A 420 6.16 -7.00 30.20
C LYS A 420 7.57 -7.53 29.88
N LEU A 421 8.19 -7.02 28.82
CA LEU A 421 9.54 -7.45 28.41
C LEU A 421 10.61 -6.96 29.39
N HIS A 422 10.53 -5.71 29.84
CA HIS A 422 11.48 -5.12 30.78
C HIS A 422 11.52 -5.90 32.11
N ASN A 423 10.35 -6.25 32.65
CA ASN A 423 10.23 -7.05 33.88
C ASN A 423 10.81 -8.46 33.70
N LYS A 424 10.68 -9.05 32.50
CA LYS A 424 11.27 -10.36 32.19
C LYS A 424 12.80 -10.27 32.14
N SER A 425 13.35 -9.29 31.43
CA SER A 425 14.80 -9.08 31.30
C SER A 425 15.50 -8.74 32.62
N SER A 426 14.80 -8.08 33.56
CA SER A 426 15.33 -7.78 34.90
C SER A 426 15.47 -9.03 35.79
N GLY A 427 14.77 -10.13 35.46
CA GLY A 427 14.83 -11.41 36.19
C GLY A 427 16.04 -12.28 35.81
N ASP A 428 16.64 -12.06 34.65
CA ASP A 428 17.71 -12.90 34.08
C ASP A 428 19.13 -12.49 34.55
N GLY A 429 19.25 -11.54 35.48
CA GLY A 429 20.52 -11.20 36.13
C GLY A 429 21.56 -10.46 35.27
N GLU A 430 21.25 -10.17 34.00
CA GLU A 430 22.11 -9.35 33.15
C GLU A 430 21.95 -7.86 33.49
N ILE A 431 23.05 -7.24 33.94
CA ILE A 431 23.11 -5.79 34.22
C ILE A 431 23.25 -5.05 32.88
N TYR A 432 22.13 -4.65 32.30
CA TYR A 432 22.12 -3.77 31.14
C TYR A 432 22.33 -2.31 31.60
N GLN A 433 23.37 -1.64 31.10
CA GLN A 433 23.46 -0.18 31.19
C GLN A 433 22.49 0.42 30.18
N PHE A 434 21.33 0.81 30.69
CA PHE A 434 20.27 1.40 29.91
C PHE A 434 20.59 2.88 29.59
N PRO A 435 20.38 3.34 28.34
CA PRO A 435 20.58 4.76 28.01
C PRO A 435 19.51 5.63 28.68
N PRO A 436 19.69 6.97 28.74
CA PRO A 436 18.68 7.89 29.28
C PRO A 436 17.28 7.74 28.66
N ALA A 437 17.21 7.23 27.43
CA ALA A 437 15.96 6.92 26.74
C ALA A 437 15.13 5.83 27.43
N ALA A 438 15.79 4.85 28.05
CA ALA A 438 15.13 3.78 28.80
C ALA A 438 14.56 4.26 30.13
N GLU A 439 15.30 5.09 30.88
CA GLU A 439 14.78 5.72 32.10
C GLU A 439 13.54 6.59 31.80
N ALA A 440 13.57 7.28 30.67
CA ALA A 440 12.43 8.04 30.17
C ALA A 440 11.27 7.12 29.77
N ALA A 441 11.54 5.97 29.14
CA ALA A 441 10.53 4.96 28.80
C ALA A 441 9.87 4.35 30.04
N ASP A 442 10.64 4.00 31.07
CA ASP A 442 10.12 3.50 32.35
C ASP A 442 9.23 4.55 33.05
N SER A 443 9.68 5.80 33.04
CA SER A 443 8.92 6.91 33.62
C SER A 443 7.62 7.16 32.87
N LEU A 444 7.65 7.10 31.53
CA LEU A 444 6.45 7.20 30.69
C LEU A 444 5.50 6.01 30.90
N ALA A 445 6.03 4.79 30.97
CA ALA A 445 5.22 3.58 31.17
C ALA A 445 4.52 3.60 32.53
N ARG A 446 5.22 4.03 33.60
CA ARG A 446 4.61 4.21 34.93
C ARG A 446 3.52 5.27 34.92
N LEU A 447 3.72 6.40 34.25
CA LEU A 447 2.73 7.48 34.15
C LEU A 447 1.43 7.02 33.46
N ILE A 448 1.53 6.28 32.35
CA ILE A 448 0.38 5.91 31.51
C ILE A 448 -0.28 4.60 31.97
N ILE A 449 0.50 3.58 32.32
CA ILE A 449 0.00 2.22 32.64
C ILE A 449 -0.01 1.95 34.16
N GLY A 450 0.88 2.58 34.93
CA GLY A 450 1.15 2.26 36.33
C GLY A 450 0.21 2.92 37.36
N THR A 451 -0.63 3.88 36.96
CA THR A 451 -1.46 4.67 37.88
C THR A 451 -2.86 4.06 38.06
N LYS A 452 -3.34 3.96 39.32
CA LYS A 452 -4.71 3.48 39.62
C LYS A 452 -5.80 4.41 39.05
N THR A 453 -5.46 5.67 38.81
CA THR A 453 -6.23 6.63 38.03
C THR A 453 -5.64 6.68 36.63
N GLN A 454 -5.98 5.70 35.78
CA GLN A 454 -5.57 5.70 34.37
C GLN A 454 -5.86 7.09 33.76
N HIS A 455 -4.82 7.87 33.46
CA HIS A 455 -4.95 9.01 32.57
C HIS A 455 -5.25 8.46 31.18
N LYS A 456 -6.52 8.10 30.93
CA LYS A 456 -6.96 7.59 29.63
C LYS A 456 -6.64 8.63 28.59
N LEU A 457 -5.75 8.27 27.67
CA LEU A 457 -5.40 9.14 26.56
C LEU A 457 -6.66 9.34 25.70
N PRO A 458 -7.02 10.58 25.38
CA PRO A 458 -8.12 10.83 24.46
C PRO A 458 -7.88 10.05 23.16
N PRO A 459 -8.80 9.16 22.71
CA PRO A 459 -8.56 8.29 21.55
C PRO A 459 -8.19 9.07 20.28
N ARG A 460 -8.74 10.28 20.14
CA ARG A 460 -8.44 11.19 19.01
C ARG A 460 -6.97 11.62 18.93
N LEU A 461 -6.22 11.61 20.04
CA LEU A 461 -4.81 12.00 20.05
C LEU A 461 -3.89 10.90 19.48
N THR A 462 -4.35 9.65 19.45
CA THR A 462 -3.57 8.50 19.01
C THR A 462 -4.14 7.86 17.74
N ALA A 463 -5.33 8.28 17.31
CA ALA A 463 -6.07 7.68 16.21
C ALA A 463 -5.44 7.86 14.82
N ARG A 464 -4.84 9.03 14.52
CA ARG A 464 -4.46 9.39 13.14
C ARG A 464 -3.11 10.07 13.04
N ASP A 465 -2.34 9.67 12.03
CA ASP A 465 -1.06 10.24 11.62
C ASP A 465 -0.11 10.53 12.79
N CYS A 466 -0.02 9.67 13.80
CA CYS A 466 1.00 9.78 14.85
C CYS A 466 2.32 9.26 14.29
N ARG A 467 3.08 10.13 13.62
CA ARG A 467 4.27 9.76 12.86
C ARG A 467 5.48 10.57 13.29
N LEU A 468 6.65 9.93 13.29
CA LEU A 468 7.96 10.59 13.37
C LEU A 468 8.58 10.58 11.98
N GLY A 469 8.74 11.76 11.37
CA GLY A 469 9.42 11.91 10.08
C GLY A 469 10.92 12.12 10.25
N ALA A 470 11.65 12.18 9.13
CA ALA A 470 13.10 12.40 9.15
C ALA A 470 13.51 13.80 9.64
N LEU A 471 12.66 14.83 9.45
CA LEU A 471 12.91 16.22 9.83
C LEU A 471 12.16 16.67 11.08
N GLY A 472 10.97 16.10 11.33
CA GLY A 472 10.14 16.47 12.46
C GLY A 472 8.96 15.53 12.68
N PRO A 473 8.31 15.59 13.86
CA PRO A 473 7.10 14.85 14.13
C PRO A 473 5.93 15.40 13.31
N SER A 474 4.93 14.56 13.02
CA SER A 474 3.66 15.05 12.48
C SER A 474 2.93 15.96 13.49
N PRO A 475 1.97 16.80 13.04
CA PRO A 475 1.16 17.61 13.94
C PRO A 475 0.42 16.80 15.00
N SER A 476 -0.08 15.60 14.65
CA SER A 476 -0.74 14.70 15.59
C SER A 476 0.23 14.15 16.65
N MET A 477 1.42 13.72 16.25
CA MET A 477 2.44 13.25 17.19
C MET A 477 2.88 14.37 18.15
N LEU A 478 3.11 15.58 17.63
CA LEU A 478 3.50 16.71 18.48
C LEU A 478 2.39 17.10 19.47
N ARG A 479 1.11 17.06 19.07
CA ARG A 479 -0.03 17.26 19.98
C ARG A 479 -0.06 16.22 21.09
N LEU A 480 0.22 14.95 20.77
CA LEU A 480 0.30 13.87 21.75
C LEU A 480 1.44 14.13 22.76
N LEU A 481 2.66 14.41 22.29
CA LEU A 481 3.81 14.71 23.16
C LEU A 481 3.53 15.90 24.09
N LYS A 482 2.96 16.99 23.55
CA LYS A 482 2.55 18.17 24.33
C LYS A 482 1.46 17.85 25.34
N HIS A 483 0.55 16.92 25.05
CA HIS A 483 -0.48 16.49 25.99
C HIS A 483 0.14 15.69 27.14
N ILE A 484 0.99 14.71 26.84
CA ILE A 484 1.64 13.86 27.85
C ILE A 484 2.56 14.71 28.76
N SER A 485 3.31 15.66 28.20
CA SER A 485 4.17 16.56 28.99
C SER A 485 3.38 17.45 29.97
N ARG A 486 2.12 17.79 29.63
CA ARG A 486 1.25 18.55 30.53
C ARG A 486 0.74 17.72 31.69
N ILE A 487 0.30 16.48 31.44
CA ILE A 487 -0.20 15.59 32.51
C ILE A 487 0.93 15.14 33.44
N SER A 488 2.16 14.97 32.93
CA SER A 488 3.34 14.64 33.75
C SER A 488 3.82 15.79 34.64
N SER A 489 3.27 17.00 34.47
CA SER A 489 3.60 18.17 35.29
C SER A 489 2.65 18.34 36.49
N THR A 490 1.74 17.39 36.73
CA THR A 490 0.78 17.48 37.83
C THR A 490 1.44 17.13 39.17
N PRO A 491 1.12 17.83 40.28
CA PRO A 491 1.97 17.92 41.47
C PRO A 491 2.16 16.64 42.30
N ASN A 492 1.56 15.52 41.93
CA ASN A 492 1.56 14.28 42.73
C ASN A 492 2.48 13.16 42.20
N GLU A 493 3.14 13.33 41.04
CA GLU A 493 3.96 12.27 40.44
C GLU A 493 5.27 12.81 39.83
N GLY A 494 6.38 12.72 40.57
CA GLY A 494 7.74 12.64 40.02
C GLY A 494 8.24 13.74 39.07
N THR A 495 9.40 13.48 38.46
CA THR A 495 10.14 14.40 37.57
C THR A 495 9.35 14.68 36.28
N LYS A 496 9.15 15.96 35.95
CA LYS A 496 8.49 16.41 34.72
C LYS A 496 9.14 15.82 33.46
N LEU A 497 8.35 15.09 32.65
CA LEU A 497 8.81 14.59 31.35
C LEU A 497 8.78 15.72 30.31
N THR A 498 9.98 16.10 29.83
CA THR A 498 10.15 17.04 28.71
C THR A 498 9.73 16.39 27.39
N LEU A 499 9.50 17.20 26.34
CA LEU A 499 9.19 16.66 25.00
C LEU A 499 10.31 15.77 24.45
N VAL A 500 11.57 16.11 24.75
CA VAL A 500 12.75 15.31 24.37
C VAL A 500 12.72 13.95 25.08
N ASN A 501 12.43 13.92 26.39
CA ASN A 501 12.31 12.67 27.15
C ASN A 501 11.20 11.79 26.59
N LEU A 502 10.04 12.38 26.25
CA LEU A 502 8.92 11.65 25.68
C LEU A 502 9.22 11.07 24.29
N LEU A 503 9.89 11.84 23.43
CA LEU A 503 10.33 11.38 22.12
C LEU A 503 11.28 10.18 22.25
N ARG A 504 12.32 10.32 23.08
CA ARG A 504 13.28 9.25 23.35
C ARG A 504 12.61 8.01 23.93
N ALA A 505 11.70 8.19 24.88
CA ALA A 505 10.94 7.13 25.53
C ALA A 505 10.13 6.29 24.52
N ILE A 506 9.38 6.95 23.63
CA ILE A 506 8.55 6.26 22.63
C ILE A 506 9.41 5.51 21.61
N CYS A 507 10.46 6.14 21.08
CA CYS A 507 11.39 5.49 20.15
C CYS A 507 12.09 4.29 20.80
N TRP A 508 12.56 4.44 22.04
CA TRP A 508 13.21 3.38 22.79
C TRP A 508 12.27 2.21 23.05
N ALA A 509 11.05 2.47 23.52
CA ALA A 509 10.07 1.42 23.79
C ALA A 509 9.78 0.59 22.52
N GLU A 510 9.60 1.25 21.37
CA GLU A 510 9.35 0.56 20.10
C GLU A 510 10.54 -0.30 19.67
N LEU A 511 11.76 0.23 19.74
CA LEU A 511 12.97 -0.55 19.44
C LEU A 511 13.14 -1.73 20.43
N PHE A 512 12.98 -1.48 21.72
CA PHE A 512 13.15 -2.50 22.76
C PHE A 512 12.15 -3.65 22.58
N CYS A 513 10.89 -3.34 22.27
CA CYS A 513 9.87 -4.37 22.02
C CYS A 513 10.18 -5.27 20.81
N ASN A 514 10.94 -4.77 19.82
CA ASN A 514 11.21 -5.50 18.58
C ASN A 514 12.60 -6.15 18.54
N TYR A 515 13.59 -5.62 19.27
CA TYR A 515 14.98 -6.12 19.25
C TYR A 515 15.51 -6.60 20.61
N GLY A 516 14.76 -6.39 21.70
CA GLY A 516 15.13 -6.79 23.06
C GLY A 516 16.21 -5.93 23.72
N ALA A 517 16.58 -6.31 24.95
CA ALA A 517 17.41 -5.50 25.87
C ALA A 517 18.83 -5.24 25.38
N GLY A 518 19.42 -6.15 24.61
CA GLY A 518 20.75 -5.94 24.06
C GLY A 518 20.79 -5.00 22.86
N MET A 519 19.67 -4.78 22.16
CA MET A 519 19.60 -4.23 20.78
C MET A 519 20.67 -4.80 19.82
N LYS A 520 21.30 -5.90 20.22
CA LYS A 520 22.48 -6.52 19.59
C LYS A 520 22.11 -7.01 18.21
N LEU A 521 20.86 -7.38 17.97
CA LEU A 521 20.34 -7.76 16.65
C LEU A 521 20.24 -6.60 15.66
N VAL A 522 20.04 -5.36 16.13
CA VAL A 522 20.14 -4.17 15.28
C VAL A 522 21.59 -4.02 14.81
N PHE A 523 22.57 -4.14 15.71
CA PHE A 523 23.96 -3.74 15.44
C PHE A 523 24.98 -4.85 15.13
N LEU A 524 24.70 -6.13 15.45
CA LEU A 524 25.61 -7.27 15.19
C LEU A 524 25.52 -7.79 13.77
N LYS A 525 24.38 -7.61 13.10
CA LYS A 525 24.30 -7.80 11.65
C LYS A 525 24.89 -6.56 10.98
N GLY A 526 26.21 -6.43 11.05
CA GLY A 526 27.00 -5.74 10.02
C GLY A 526 26.92 -6.50 8.69
N GLU A 527 25.75 -7.06 8.37
CA GLU A 527 25.47 -7.71 7.11
C GLU A 527 25.48 -6.59 6.08
N THR A 528 26.38 -6.73 5.12
CA THR A 528 26.30 -6.05 3.84
C THR A 528 24.83 -6.06 3.41
N ILE A 529 24.16 -4.91 3.51
CA ILE A 529 22.78 -4.78 3.04
C ILE A 529 22.86 -5.08 1.55
N ALA A 530 22.29 -6.20 1.14
CA ALA A 530 22.26 -6.58 -0.26
C ALA A 530 21.62 -5.44 -1.05
N SER A 531 22.10 -5.19 -2.27
CA SER A 531 21.48 -4.21 -3.15
C SER A 531 19.97 -4.47 -3.24
N PRO A 532 19.12 -3.44 -3.19
CA PRO A 532 17.69 -3.65 -3.36
C PRO A 532 17.43 -4.16 -4.78
N ASP A 533 17.22 -5.46 -4.94
CA ASP A 533 16.95 -6.10 -6.23
C ASP A 533 15.51 -5.79 -6.75
N GLY A 534 14.91 -4.68 -6.34
CA GLY A 534 13.55 -4.26 -6.72
C GLY A 534 12.43 -5.20 -6.25
N THR A 535 12.77 -6.25 -5.51
CA THR A 535 11.79 -7.21 -4.98
C THR A 535 11.08 -6.64 -3.75
N VAL A 536 9.83 -7.03 -3.54
CA VAL A 536 9.06 -6.67 -2.33
C VAL A 536 9.83 -6.97 -1.03
N LYS A 537 10.57 -8.09 -0.98
CA LYS A 537 11.41 -8.51 0.15
C LYS A 537 12.50 -7.47 0.45
N SER A 538 13.21 -7.04 -0.60
CA SER A 538 14.30 -6.06 -0.46
C SER A 538 13.80 -4.68 -0.06
N MET A 539 12.69 -4.23 -0.65
CA MET A 539 12.07 -2.94 -0.30
C MET A 539 11.53 -2.94 1.14
N ALA A 540 10.91 -4.05 1.58
CA ALA A 540 10.40 -4.20 2.94
C ALA A 540 11.51 -4.15 3.98
N LEU A 541 12.61 -4.87 3.72
CA LEU A 541 13.80 -4.86 4.57
C LEU A 541 14.42 -3.47 4.65
N GLN A 542 14.64 -2.83 3.49
CA GLN A 542 15.21 -1.49 3.41
C GLN A 542 14.37 -0.47 4.21
N ALA A 543 13.05 -0.42 3.97
CA ALA A 543 12.15 0.48 4.69
C ALA A 543 12.10 0.20 6.21
N SER A 544 12.20 -1.08 6.62
CA SER A 544 12.30 -1.44 8.04
C SER A 544 13.61 -0.95 8.67
N LEU A 545 14.74 -1.09 7.96
CA LEU A 545 16.05 -0.63 8.44
C LEU A 545 16.13 0.89 8.51
N ASP A 546 15.52 1.60 7.55
CA ASP A 546 15.40 3.05 7.56
C ASP A 546 14.61 3.54 8.79
N ALA A 547 13.46 2.92 9.06
CA ALA A 547 12.67 3.18 10.25
C ALA A 547 13.47 2.91 11.55
N ALA A 548 14.14 1.76 11.64
CA ALA A 548 14.93 1.41 12.82
C ALA A 548 16.09 2.38 13.07
N SER A 549 16.78 2.80 12.00
CA SER A 549 17.87 3.77 12.07
C SER A 549 17.38 5.15 12.51
N LEU A 550 16.23 5.60 11.99
CA LEU A 550 15.59 6.84 12.41
C LEU A 550 15.21 6.80 13.90
N LEU A 551 14.52 5.75 14.34
CA LEU A 551 14.13 5.62 15.75
C LEU A 551 15.35 5.54 16.67
N HIS A 552 16.41 4.84 16.26
CA HIS A 552 17.63 4.73 17.05
C HIS A 552 18.35 6.07 17.19
N LEU A 553 18.49 6.80 16.08
CA LEU A 553 19.04 8.16 16.08
C LEU A 553 18.27 9.07 17.04
N LEU A 554 16.94 9.06 16.98
CA LEU A 554 16.11 9.89 17.86
C LEU A 554 16.14 9.45 19.32
N ALA A 555 16.24 8.15 19.60
CA ALA A 555 16.27 7.61 20.96
C ALA A 555 17.63 7.82 21.65
N VAL A 556 18.72 7.48 20.97
CA VAL A 556 20.03 7.25 21.60
C VAL A 556 21.07 8.25 21.12
N GLU A 557 21.22 8.45 19.81
CA GLU A 557 22.39 9.15 19.30
C GLU A 557 22.23 10.68 19.21
N ALA A 558 21.02 11.19 18.99
CA ALA A 558 20.78 12.61 18.82
C ALA A 558 20.95 13.36 20.16
N THR A 559 21.70 14.45 20.10
CA THR A 559 21.88 15.38 21.22
C THR A 559 20.58 16.05 21.60
N GLU A 560 20.49 16.59 22.82
CA GLU A 560 19.28 17.33 23.20
C GLU A 560 18.98 18.53 22.30
N GLU A 561 20.02 19.20 21.80
CA GLU A 561 19.86 20.38 20.94
C GLU A 561 19.30 20.00 19.57
N GLU A 562 19.84 18.95 18.94
CA GLU A 562 19.29 18.39 17.71
C GLU A 562 17.80 18.01 17.88
N LEU A 563 17.45 17.40 19.02
CA LEU A 563 16.07 17.01 19.30
C LEU A 563 15.15 18.19 19.58
N ARG A 564 15.63 19.28 20.20
CA ARG A 564 14.85 20.52 20.36
C ARG A 564 14.52 21.12 19.00
N VAL A 565 15.48 21.15 18.08
CA VAL A 565 15.29 21.64 16.72
C VAL A 565 14.31 20.76 15.96
N TYR A 566 14.49 19.43 16.01
CA TYR A 566 13.56 18.46 15.44
C TYR A 566 12.12 18.66 15.92
N LEU A 567 11.92 18.89 17.22
CA LEU A 567 10.60 19.11 17.81
C LEU A 567 10.03 20.51 17.52
N SER A 568 10.86 21.46 17.08
CA SER A 568 10.44 22.82 16.70
C SER A 568 9.93 22.89 15.25
N ARG A 569 10.40 21.98 14.39
CA ARG A 569 9.98 21.90 12.99
C ARG A 569 8.54 21.39 12.93
N MET A 570 7.62 22.29 12.59
CA MET A 570 6.29 21.90 12.16
C MET A 570 6.38 21.53 10.68
N CYS A 571 6.27 20.24 10.37
CA CYS A 571 6.03 19.81 9.00
C CYS A 571 4.51 19.66 8.86
N ASP A 572 3.90 20.60 8.14
CA ASP A 572 2.49 20.56 7.74
C ASP A 572 2.18 19.42 6.77
#